data_AF-A0AB34YNB0-F1
#
_entry.id   AF-A0AB34YNB0-F1
#
_cell.length_a   1.000
_cell.length_b   1.000
_cell.length_c   1.000
_cell.angle_alpha   90.00
_cell.angle_beta   90.00
_cell.angle_gamma   90.00
#
_symmetry.space_group_name_H-M   'P 1'
#
loop_
_entity.id
_entity.type
_entity.pdbx_description
1 polymer ?
#
loop_
_entity_poly.entity_id
_entity_poly.type
_entity_poly.pdbx_seq_one_letter_code
_entity_poly.pdbx_strand_id
1 'polypeptide(L)'
;MTSEFPPIAVIADAHFHDIFGDYGTAGVTVNNRAMALRPFANTVRSTRVFNESFAALRYALEDIAGQGIRHVVLLGDYSDDGQTATMTGLRALLNDYTRRHGMQFYAVPGNHDIFGPGGRHRSKRFLNARGGHDLVTSNPAREASPDDDALIVNENLRCAGYPLGLQSPGDVGFFRKPQYLHWETPFGVADHPSARQFEIRSPDGLTVRTLMDGSYLVEPFEDLWMLMIDANVFVPVTGHTGDAEEAITDSTDAGWNAMLIHKRFILDWIQSVTDRARKLGKTVVAFSHYPALDPLDGTRNDELSVLGQTSLLGRIPEVDVGDALIDAGVRVHFSGHLHINDTACYRNSNGFLFNVSVPSLVAFPGAYKILHIQPNSLDIETVSIGDMTLDADILSLYADEAERNKINPGNLLNAANYGEFLSSHLAHLIGRRFLRREWPQDLAEAMKNLGLLDLAAIALVEPPVSCGALPDLKAVLADGEIQRRLTISAVEYGLDMDFLSRTEAMTFLRDWYRVRMGSDLGLDAISGPHLAAYKWVSDLYARRIEVMETGSMQEAFGKIFQMFDRFMSGLPSRNFAIDLTTGKIHPS
;
A
#
# COMPACT_ATOMS: atom_id res chain seq x y z
N MET A 1 -8.99 38.31 7.81
CA MET A 1 -9.58 37.33 6.89
C MET A 1 -8.67 36.14 6.94
N THR A 2 -9.06 35.08 7.65
CA THR A 2 -8.30 33.83 7.70
C THR A 2 -8.45 33.17 6.34
N SER A 3 -7.46 33.33 5.45
CA SER A 3 -7.47 32.59 4.19
C SER A 3 -7.25 31.12 4.53
N GLU A 4 -8.29 30.31 4.36
CA GLU A 4 -8.20 28.86 4.33
C GLU A 4 -7.15 28.47 3.29
N PHE A 5 -6.24 27.55 3.63
CA PHE A 5 -5.23 27.10 2.69
C PHE A 5 -5.93 26.41 1.50
N PRO A 6 -5.39 26.52 0.27
CA PRO A 6 -5.87 25.70 -0.84
C PRO A 6 -5.85 24.21 -0.47
N PRO A 7 -6.90 23.43 -0.82
CA PRO A 7 -6.90 22.00 -0.57
C PRO A 7 -5.82 21.29 -1.38
N ILE A 8 -5.33 20.18 -0.84
CA ILE A 8 -4.29 19.35 -1.47
C ILE A 8 -4.81 17.92 -1.61
N ALA A 9 -4.84 17.41 -2.83
CA ALA A 9 -5.10 15.99 -3.07
C ALA A 9 -3.81 15.17 -2.93
N VAL A 10 -3.90 13.99 -2.34
CA VAL A 10 -2.78 13.07 -2.12
C VAL A 10 -3.14 11.72 -2.71
N ILE A 11 -2.38 11.32 -3.73
CA ILE A 11 -2.49 10.02 -4.40
C ILE A 11 -1.25 9.21 -4.07
N ALA A 12 -1.42 8.02 -3.48
CA ALA A 12 -0.34 7.06 -3.28
C ALA A 12 -0.50 5.87 -4.22
N ASP A 13 0.63 5.26 -4.60
CA ASP A 13 0.64 3.94 -5.25
C ASP A 13 -0.31 3.88 -6.45
N ALA A 14 -0.26 4.88 -7.32
CA ALA A 14 -1.07 4.91 -8.53
C ALA A 14 -0.69 3.76 -9.47
N HIS A 15 0.58 3.32 -9.41
CA HIS A 15 1.13 2.19 -10.16
C HIS A 15 0.77 2.27 -11.65
N PHE A 16 0.79 3.49 -12.19
CA PHE A 16 0.28 3.76 -13.52
C PHE A 16 0.99 2.88 -14.54
N HIS A 17 0.23 2.11 -15.30
CA HIS A 17 0.68 1.34 -16.45
C HIS A 17 0.08 1.98 -17.70
N ASP A 18 0.92 2.50 -18.59
CA ASP A 18 0.42 3.07 -19.84
C ASP A 18 0.01 1.94 -20.79
N ILE A 19 -1.28 1.61 -20.87
CA ILE A 19 -1.76 0.55 -21.78
C ILE A 19 -1.60 0.91 -23.27
N PHE A 20 -1.29 2.17 -23.60
CA PHE A 20 -1.00 2.62 -24.97
C PHE A 20 0.47 2.96 -25.18
N GLY A 21 1.32 2.68 -24.19
CA GLY A 21 2.76 2.93 -24.25
C GLY A 21 3.47 2.05 -25.27
N ASP A 22 4.57 2.57 -25.84
CA ASP A 22 5.43 1.81 -26.74
C ASP A 22 6.41 0.90 -25.97
N TYR A 23 5.96 -0.33 -25.71
CA TYR A 23 6.80 -1.41 -25.17
C TYR A 23 7.39 -2.27 -26.28
N GLY A 24 7.19 -1.95 -27.57
CA GLY A 24 7.70 -2.71 -28.72
C GLY A 24 6.97 -4.02 -29.00
N THR A 25 5.91 -4.34 -28.26
CA THR A 25 4.95 -5.39 -28.63
C THR A 25 3.81 -4.78 -29.45
N ALA A 26 3.26 -5.55 -30.39
CA ALA A 26 2.02 -5.19 -31.07
C ALA A 26 0.80 -5.26 -30.13
N GLY A 27 0.93 -5.95 -28.99
CA GLY A 27 -0.12 -6.12 -28.00
C GLY A 27 -1.36 -6.81 -28.57
N VAL A 28 -2.52 -6.34 -28.13
CA VAL A 28 -3.84 -6.77 -28.59
C VAL A 28 -4.60 -5.59 -29.19
N THR A 29 -5.36 -5.81 -30.25
CA THR A 29 -6.21 -4.77 -30.86
C THR A 29 -7.68 -5.14 -30.71
N VAL A 30 -8.43 -4.33 -29.97
CA VAL A 30 -9.88 -4.44 -29.81
C VAL A 30 -10.50 -3.09 -30.15
N ASN A 31 -11.57 -3.07 -30.96
CA ASN A 31 -12.25 -1.82 -31.33
C ASN A 31 -11.31 -0.70 -31.85
N ASN A 32 -10.33 -1.07 -32.68
CA ASN A 32 -9.28 -0.17 -33.21
C ASN A 32 -8.34 0.44 -32.15
N ARG A 33 -8.33 -0.08 -30.92
CA ARG A 33 -7.41 0.29 -29.85
C ARG A 33 -6.32 -0.77 -29.73
N ALA A 34 -5.11 -0.46 -30.18
CA ALA A 34 -3.94 -1.29 -29.93
C ALA A 34 -3.44 -1.05 -28.51
N MET A 35 -3.47 -2.08 -27.66
CA MET A 35 -3.18 -1.99 -26.23
C MET A 35 -2.08 -2.98 -25.80
N ALA A 36 -1.12 -2.49 -25.03
CA ALA A 36 -0.09 -3.27 -24.36
C ALA A 36 -0.59 -3.73 -22.98
N LEU A 37 -1.52 -4.70 -22.97
CA LEU A 37 -2.13 -5.21 -21.74
C LEU A 37 -1.25 -6.24 -21.05
N ARG A 38 -1.22 -6.20 -19.73
CA ARG A 38 -0.70 -7.25 -18.86
C ARG A 38 -1.68 -8.44 -18.86
N PRO A 39 -1.21 -9.70 -18.90
CA PRO A 39 -2.08 -10.87 -18.79
C PRO A 39 -2.90 -10.89 -17.49
N PHE A 40 -4.14 -11.33 -17.55
CA PHE A 40 -5.02 -11.57 -16.40
C PHE A 40 -4.36 -12.50 -15.37
N ALA A 41 -3.62 -13.51 -15.83
CA ALA A 41 -2.83 -14.39 -14.98
C ALA A 41 -1.84 -13.64 -14.07
N ASN A 42 -1.33 -12.49 -14.50
CA ASN A 42 -0.49 -11.63 -13.67
C ASN A 42 -1.34 -10.83 -12.67
N THR A 43 -2.45 -10.23 -13.12
CA THR A 43 -3.38 -9.47 -12.27
C THR A 43 -3.82 -10.31 -11.06
N VAL A 44 -4.29 -11.54 -11.27
CA VAL A 44 -4.81 -12.40 -10.18
C VAL A 44 -3.74 -13.02 -9.27
N ARG A 45 -2.45 -12.77 -9.52
CA ARG A 45 -1.33 -13.26 -8.69
C ARG A 45 -0.57 -12.13 -7.98
N SER A 46 -0.76 -10.89 -8.43
CA SER A 46 -0.14 -9.69 -7.90
C SER A 46 -0.97 -9.09 -6.76
N THR A 47 -0.33 -8.43 -5.79
CA THR A 47 -1.05 -7.67 -4.75
C THR A 47 -1.81 -6.47 -5.28
N ARG A 48 -1.54 -6.07 -6.52
CA ARG A 48 -2.20 -4.97 -7.23
C ARG A 48 -2.65 -5.37 -8.62
N VAL A 49 -3.68 -4.71 -9.11
CA VAL A 49 -4.13 -4.82 -10.50
C VAL A 49 -3.25 -3.96 -11.40
N PHE A 50 -3.27 -4.19 -12.72
CA PHE A 50 -2.29 -3.57 -13.63
C PHE A 50 -2.94 -2.72 -14.72
N ASN A 51 -3.79 -3.30 -15.55
CA ASN A 51 -4.34 -2.59 -16.72
C ASN A 51 -5.31 -1.49 -16.30
N GLU A 52 -6.01 -1.72 -15.19
CA GLU A 52 -7.00 -0.82 -14.60
C GLU A 52 -6.36 0.45 -14.05
N SER A 53 -5.07 0.41 -13.68
CA SER A 53 -4.30 1.57 -13.22
C SER A 53 -4.33 2.74 -14.21
N PHE A 54 -4.46 2.43 -15.51
CA PHE A 54 -4.54 3.44 -16.56
C PHE A 54 -5.78 4.33 -16.40
N ALA A 55 -6.93 3.70 -16.16
CA ALA A 55 -8.19 4.39 -15.93
C ALA A 55 -8.25 4.96 -14.52
N ALA A 56 -7.77 4.24 -13.50
CA ALA A 56 -7.84 4.64 -12.10
C ALA A 56 -7.15 5.99 -11.84
N LEU A 57 -5.93 6.20 -12.34
CA LEU A 57 -5.24 7.48 -12.18
C LEU A 57 -5.97 8.62 -12.91
N ARG A 58 -6.50 8.37 -14.11
CA ARG A 58 -7.28 9.38 -14.86
C ARG A 58 -8.57 9.74 -14.13
N TYR A 59 -9.28 8.74 -13.61
CA TYR A 59 -10.51 8.93 -12.86
C TYR A 59 -10.25 9.80 -11.62
N ALA A 60 -9.22 9.49 -10.83
CA ALA A 60 -8.83 10.30 -9.68
C ALA A 60 -8.47 11.74 -10.10
N LEU A 61 -7.67 11.92 -11.16
CA LEU A 61 -7.28 13.27 -11.61
C LEU A 61 -8.45 14.09 -12.18
N GLU A 62 -9.39 13.48 -12.92
CA GLU A 62 -10.60 14.17 -13.37
C GLU A 62 -11.51 14.53 -12.19
N ASP A 63 -11.65 13.65 -11.19
CA ASP A 63 -12.44 13.93 -10.00
C ASP A 63 -11.84 15.10 -9.19
N ILE A 64 -10.53 15.08 -8.93
CA ILE A 64 -9.77 16.18 -8.30
C ILE A 64 -9.94 17.49 -9.10
N ALA A 65 -9.88 17.41 -10.44
CA ALA A 65 -10.09 18.57 -11.30
C ALA A 65 -11.52 19.12 -11.22
N GLY A 66 -12.52 18.24 -11.17
CA GLY A 66 -13.93 18.56 -11.02
C GLY A 66 -14.23 19.26 -9.71
N GLN A 67 -13.49 18.93 -8.65
CA GLN A 67 -13.54 19.61 -7.35
C GLN A 67 -12.74 20.92 -7.31
N GLY A 68 -12.05 21.29 -8.40
CA GLY A 68 -11.27 22.52 -8.50
C GLY A 68 -9.94 22.52 -7.74
N ILE A 69 -9.51 21.35 -7.26
CA ILE A 69 -8.25 21.19 -6.52
C ILE A 69 -7.08 21.27 -7.51
N ARG A 70 -6.07 22.07 -7.17
CA ARG A 70 -4.90 22.32 -8.05
C ARG A 70 -3.60 21.75 -7.53
N HIS A 71 -3.47 21.52 -6.23
CA HIS A 71 -2.24 20.98 -5.65
C HIS A 71 -2.41 19.48 -5.44
N VAL A 72 -1.53 18.68 -6.08
CA VAL A 72 -1.62 17.23 -6.06
C VAL A 72 -0.27 16.63 -5.64
N VAL A 73 -0.27 15.85 -4.57
CA VAL A 73 0.87 15.06 -4.13
C VAL A 73 0.82 13.67 -4.74
N LEU A 74 1.92 13.24 -5.36
CA LEU A 74 2.15 11.87 -5.82
C LEU A 74 3.09 11.17 -4.81
N LEU A 75 2.50 10.38 -3.91
CA LEU A 75 3.14 9.82 -2.72
C LEU A 75 3.91 8.51 -3.01
N GLY A 76 4.77 8.55 -4.02
CA GLY A 76 5.55 7.41 -4.49
C GLY A 76 4.73 6.34 -5.20
N ASP A 77 5.44 5.46 -5.89
CA ASP A 77 4.90 4.39 -6.73
C ASP A 77 3.84 4.92 -7.71
N TYR A 78 4.13 6.07 -8.32
CA TYR A 78 3.25 6.70 -9.30
C TYR A 78 3.30 5.99 -10.66
N SER A 79 4.27 5.09 -10.87
CA SER A 79 4.42 4.24 -12.05
C SER A 79 4.40 2.75 -11.68
N ASP A 80 4.05 1.86 -12.62
CA ASP A 80 4.07 0.40 -12.38
C ASP A 80 5.45 -0.10 -11.92
N ASP A 81 6.51 0.33 -12.59
CA ASP A 81 7.87 -0.13 -12.29
C ASP A 81 8.91 0.81 -12.90
N GLY A 82 8.62 2.11 -13.01
CA GLY A 82 9.58 3.11 -13.48
C GLY A 82 10.08 2.91 -14.91
N GLN A 83 9.37 2.10 -15.71
CA GLN A 83 9.78 1.81 -17.08
C GLN A 83 9.72 3.07 -17.92
N THR A 84 10.68 3.23 -18.85
CA THR A 84 10.78 4.43 -19.70
C THR A 84 9.50 4.70 -20.49
N ALA A 85 8.85 3.67 -21.04
CA ALA A 85 7.55 3.80 -21.72
C ALA A 85 6.46 4.37 -20.78
N THR A 86 6.31 3.74 -19.61
CA THR A 86 5.34 4.14 -18.59
C THR A 86 5.56 5.58 -18.11
N MET A 87 6.80 5.93 -17.80
CA MET A 87 7.17 7.27 -17.35
C MET A 87 6.90 8.35 -18.41
N THR A 88 7.10 8.01 -19.69
CA THR A 88 6.76 8.90 -20.81
C THR A 88 5.27 9.17 -20.86
N GLY A 89 4.45 8.12 -20.76
CA GLY A 89 2.98 8.23 -20.70
C GLY A 89 2.50 9.02 -19.49
N LEU A 90 3.08 8.76 -18.32
CA LEU A 90 2.77 9.47 -17.08
C LEU A 90 3.09 10.97 -17.21
N ARG A 91 4.30 11.31 -17.68
CA ARG A 91 4.69 12.70 -17.90
C ARG A 91 3.74 13.41 -18.87
N ALA A 92 3.34 12.75 -19.96
CA ALA A 92 2.38 13.31 -20.90
C ALA A 92 1.03 13.59 -20.24
N LEU A 93 0.53 12.65 -19.42
CA LEU A 93 -0.69 12.78 -18.64
C LEU A 93 -0.63 13.96 -17.66
N LEU A 94 0.39 14.01 -16.81
CA LEU A 94 0.54 15.08 -15.80
C LEU A 94 0.67 16.46 -16.45
N ASN A 95 1.42 16.57 -17.56
CA ASN A 95 1.53 17.82 -18.32
C ASN A 95 0.19 18.26 -18.90
N ASP A 96 -0.66 17.31 -19.30
CA ASP A 96 -1.99 17.62 -19.81
C ASP A 96 -2.92 18.21 -18.73
N TYR A 97 -2.96 17.61 -17.54
CA TYR A 97 -3.70 18.17 -16.40
C TYR A 97 -3.14 19.51 -15.94
N THR A 98 -1.82 19.69 -15.99
CA THR A 98 -1.17 20.99 -15.74
C THR A 98 -1.70 22.05 -16.70
N ARG A 99 -1.77 21.75 -18.01
CA ARG A 99 -2.25 22.70 -19.04
C ARG A 99 -3.74 22.98 -18.95
N ARG A 100 -4.58 21.94 -18.79
CA ARG A 100 -6.05 22.07 -18.81
C ARG A 100 -6.61 22.64 -17.52
N HIS A 101 -6.06 22.24 -16.37
CA HIS A 101 -6.64 22.51 -15.05
C HIS A 101 -5.76 23.38 -14.15
N GLY A 102 -4.55 23.72 -14.60
CA GLY A 102 -3.59 24.48 -13.78
C GLY A 102 -3.10 23.68 -12.57
N MET A 103 -3.14 22.34 -12.64
CA MET A 103 -2.64 21.48 -11.58
C MET A 103 -1.12 21.62 -11.42
N GLN A 104 -0.66 21.51 -10.18
CA GLN A 104 0.73 21.44 -9.78
C GLN A 104 0.97 20.15 -9.01
N PHE A 105 2.01 19.42 -9.42
CA PHE A 105 2.35 18.12 -8.86
C PHE A 105 3.60 18.21 -7.97
N TYR A 106 3.57 17.47 -6.85
CA TYR A 106 4.66 17.32 -5.90
C TYR A 106 4.85 15.83 -5.59
N ALA A 107 5.98 15.25 -5.97
CA ALA A 107 6.21 13.83 -5.82
C ALA A 107 7.26 13.53 -4.74
N VAL A 108 7.16 12.35 -4.14
CA VAL A 108 8.30 11.62 -3.56
C VAL A 108 8.50 10.34 -4.37
N PRO A 109 9.72 9.79 -4.52
CA PRO A 109 9.89 8.54 -5.23
C PRO A 109 9.43 7.36 -4.35
N GLY A 110 8.80 6.36 -4.95
CA GLY A 110 8.60 5.05 -4.33
C GLY A 110 9.65 4.03 -4.77
N ASN A 111 9.56 2.80 -4.27
CA ASN A 111 10.49 1.72 -4.61
C ASN A 111 10.26 1.14 -6.02
N HIS A 112 9.11 1.43 -6.63
CA HIS A 112 8.84 1.07 -8.02
C HIS A 112 9.23 2.16 -9.02
N ASP A 113 9.49 3.40 -8.59
CA ASP A 113 9.77 4.51 -9.52
C ASP A 113 11.26 4.62 -9.91
N ILE A 114 12.18 4.29 -8.97
CA ILE A 114 13.63 4.46 -9.14
C ILE A 114 14.38 3.26 -8.54
N PHE A 115 15.40 2.77 -9.26
CA PHE A 115 16.18 1.60 -8.84
C PHE A 115 17.68 1.93 -8.69
N GLY A 116 18.07 2.48 -7.55
CA GLY A 116 19.48 2.80 -7.27
C GLY A 116 20.11 3.79 -8.28
N PRO A 117 21.44 3.89 -8.35
CA PRO A 117 22.15 4.76 -9.29
C PRO A 117 22.16 4.23 -10.72
N GLY A 118 22.36 2.92 -10.92
CA GLY A 118 22.44 2.32 -12.27
C GLY A 118 21.08 2.02 -12.91
N GLY A 119 19.98 2.13 -12.17
CA GLY A 119 18.68 1.66 -12.60
C GLY A 119 18.61 0.12 -12.69
N ARG A 120 17.52 -0.39 -13.27
CA ARG A 120 17.22 -1.83 -13.31
C ARG A 120 16.70 -2.27 -14.67
N HIS A 121 17.13 -3.44 -15.13
CA HIS A 121 16.46 -4.11 -16.26
C HIS A 121 15.16 -4.76 -15.79
N ARG A 122 14.11 -4.68 -16.59
CA ARG A 122 12.83 -5.34 -16.30
C ARG A 122 12.41 -6.24 -17.44
N SER A 123 11.66 -7.27 -17.05
CA SER A 123 11.01 -8.20 -17.97
C SER A 123 9.54 -8.30 -17.59
N LYS A 124 8.67 -8.20 -18.59
CA LYS A 124 7.24 -8.01 -18.43
C LYS A 124 6.53 -8.76 -19.55
N ARG A 125 5.52 -9.55 -19.21
CA ARG A 125 4.66 -10.23 -20.18
C ARG A 125 3.51 -9.34 -20.61
N PHE A 126 3.19 -9.37 -21.90
CA PHE A 126 2.09 -8.62 -22.50
C PHE A 126 1.21 -9.55 -23.33
N LEU A 127 -0.11 -9.38 -23.24
CA LEU A 127 -1.07 -10.13 -24.03
C LEU A 127 -0.85 -9.84 -25.52
N ASN A 128 -0.83 -10.89 -26.34
CA ASN A 128 -0.69 -10.77 -27.80
C ASN A 128 -1.98 -11.14 -28.53
N ALA A 129 -2.05 -10.83 -29.82
CA ALA A 129 -3.22 -11.10 -30.67
C ALA A 129 -3.62 -12.59 -30.79
N ARG A 130 -2.79 -13.54 -30.35
CA ARG A 130 -3.11 -14.98 -30.32
C ARG A 130 -3.78 -15.41 -29.00
N GLY A 131 -4.05 -14.47 -28.09
CA GLY A 131 -4.55 -14.73 -26.75
C GLY A 131 -3.50 -15.34 -25.81
N GLY A 132 -2.22 -15.38 -26.22
CA GLY A 132 -1.07 -15.74 -25.40
C GLY A 132 -0.32 -14.51 -24.96
N HIS A 133 0.97 -14.64 -24.69
CA HIS A 133 1.77 -13.50 -24.25
C HIS A 133 3.17 -13.50 -24.83
N ASP A 134 3.67 -12.29 -25.10
CA ASP A 134 5.06 -12.04 -25.45
C ASP A 134 5.81 -11.59 -24.20
N LEU A 135 7.02 -12.09 -24.01
CA LEU A 135 7.96 -11.58 -23.02
C LEU A 135 8.70 -10.38 -23.60
N VAL A 136 8.48 -9.21 -23.01
CA VAL A 136 9.24 -8.00 -23.35
C VAL A 136 10.26 -7.74 -22.24
N THR A 137 11.51 -7.47 -22.61
CA THR A 137 12.59 -7.28 -21.65
C THR A 137 13.58 -6.20 -22.11
N SER A 138 14.15 -5.45 -21.18
CA SER A 138 15.31 -4.60 -21.48
C SER A 138 16.65 -5.32 -21.28
N ASN A 139 16.65 -6.56 -20.77
CA ASN A 139 17.88 -7.33 -20.60
C ASN A 139 18.13 -8.20 -21.84
N PRO A 140 19.13 -7.91 -22.68
CA PRO A 140 19.43 -8.71 -23.88
C PRO A 140 19.89 -10.14 -23.56
N ALA A 141 20.32 -10.42 -22.33
CA ALA A 141 20.70 -11.77 -21.88
C ALA A 141 19.52 -12.60 -21.37
N ARG A 142 18.29 -12.05 -21.37
CA ARG A 142 17.11 -12.80 -20.92
C ARG A 142 16.71 -13.84 -21.95
N GLU A 143 16.33 -15.02 -21.46
CA GLU A 143 15.79 -16.10 -22.28
C GLU A 143 14.27 -16.21 -22.12
N ALA A 144 13.60 -16.68 -23.19
CA ALA A 144 12.18 -16.97 -23.20
C ALA A 144 11.90 -18.24 -22.36
N SER A 145 10.79 -18.25 -21.64
CA SER A 145 10.26 -19.49 -21.04
C SER A 145 9.39 -20.24 -22.05
N PRO A 146 9.15 -21.55 -21.89
CA PRO A 146 8.33 -22.33 -22.84
C PRO A 146 6.89 -21.82 -23.01
N ASP A 147 6.38 -21.02 -22.06
CA ASP A 147 5.06 -20.40 -22.09
C ASP A 147 5.03 -19.04 -22.80
N ASP A 148 6.19 -18.45 -23.12
CA ASP A 148 6.28 -17.19 -23.86
C ASP A 148 6.20 -17.46 -25.37
N ASP A 149 5.28 -16.79 -26.07
CA ASP A 149 5.13 -17.01 -27.52
C ASP A 149 6.21 -16.28 -28.36
N ALA A 150 6.85 -15.27 -27.77
CA ALA A 150 7.96 -14.53 -28.33
C ALA A 150 8.77 -13.84 -27.22
N LEU A 151 10.05 -13.55 -27.49
CA LEU A 151 10.89 -12.67 -26.68
C LEU A 151 11.24 -11.42 -27.49
N ILE A 152 10.97 -10.25 -26.91
CA ILE A 152 11.20 -8.95 -27.51
C ILE A 152 12.15 -8.17 -26.60
N VAL A 153 13.33 -7.81 -27.10
CA VAL A 153 14.25 -6.92 -26.39
C VAL A 153 13.88 -5.47 -26.72
N ASN A 154 13.50 -4.69 -25.71
CA ASN A 154 13.18 -3.28 -25.86
C ASN A 154 13.71 -2.47 -24.66
N GLU A 155 14.52 -1.46 -24.95
CA GLU A 155 15.10 -0.55 -23.95
C GLU A 155 14.04 0.29 -23.24
N ASN A 156 12.85 0.48 -23.81
CA ASN A 156 11.75 1.18 -23.15
C ASN A 156 11.24 0.47 -21.89
N LEU A 157 11.62 -0.80 -21.66
CA LEU A 157 11.39 -1.52 -20.41
C LEU A 157 12.46 -1.26 -19.35
N ARG A 158 13.53 -0.52 -19.67
CA ARG A 158 14.54 -0.13 -18.69
C ARG A 158 13.97 0.89 -17.73
N CYS A 159 14.34 0.73 -16.46
CA CYS A 159 13.94 1.61 -15.37
C CYS A 159 15.13 2.46 -14.97
N ALA A 160 14.94 3.77 -14.90
CA ALA A 160 16.03 4.70 -14.61
C ALA A 160 16.49 4.62 -13.15
N GLY A 161 17.78 4.89 -12.92
CA GLY A 161 18.33 5.18 -11.60
C GLY A 161 18.44 6.69 -11.35
N TYR A 162 18.98 7.10 -10.21
CA TYR A 162 19.30 8.51 -9.98
C TYR A 162 20.44 8.99 -10.90
N PRO A 163 20.40 10.25 -11.37
CA PRO A 163 19.35 11.25 -11.18
C PRO A 163 18.20 11.16 -12.19
N LEU A 164 18.36 10.36 -13.25
CA LEU A 164 17.44 10.31 -14.39
C LEU A 164 16.01 9.95 -13.97
N GLY A 165 15.85 9.03 -13.01
CA GLY A 165 14.55 8.63 -12.46
C GLY A 165 13.73 9.79 -11.89
N LEU A 166 14.38 10.75 -11.21
CA LEU A 166 13.70 11.95 -10.70
C LEU A 166 13.34 12.95 -11.81
N GLN A 167 14.02 12.88 -12.95
CA GLN A 167 13.75 13.77 -14.10
C GLN A 167 12.66 13.21 -15.03
N SER A 168 12.49 11.89 -15.06
CA SER A 168 11.54 11.16 -15.91
C SER A 168 10.09 11.63 -15.82
N PRO A 169 9.47 11.79 -14.62
CA PRO A 169 8.07 12.24 -14.52
C PRO A 169 7.87 13.71 -14.93
N GLY A 170 8.96 14.47 -15.11
CA GLY A 170 8.92 15.88 -15.48
C GLY A 170 8.74 16.79 -14.27
N ASP A 171 7.85 17.77 -14.39
CA ASP A 171 7.77 18.92 -13.49
C ASP A 171 6.95 18.62 -12.22
N VAL A 172 7.44 17.70 -11.37
CA VAL A 172 6.72 17.19 -10.19
C VAL A 172 7.38 17.56 -8.85
N GLY A 173 8.10 18.68 -8.80
CA GLY A 173 8.62 19.28 -7.56
C GLY A 173 10.02 18.87 -7.13
N PHE A 174 10.57 17.77 -7.64
CA PHE A 174 11.95 17.33 -7.35
C PHE A 174 13.03 18.36 -7.65
N PHE A 175 12.75 19.35 -8.50
CA PHE A 175 13.66 20.43 -8.87
C PHE A 175 12.97 21.78 -8.69
N ARG A 176 13.77 22.84 -8.48
CA ARG A 176 13.28 24.16 -8.14
C ARG A 176 12.49 24.75 -9.32
N LYS A 177 11.38 25.42 -8.99
CA LYS A 177 10.59 26.18 -9.97
C LYS A 177 10.51 27.67 -9.60
N PRO A 178 10.38 28.57 -10.59
CA PRO A 178 10.24 30.01 -10.31
C PRO A 178 9.00 30.36 -9.48
N GLN A 179 7.92 29.58 -9.59
CA GLN A 179 6.67 29.85 -8.87
C GLN A 179 6.68 29.45 -7.39
N TYR A 180 7.69 28.72 -6.92
CA TYR A 180 7.78 28.33 -5.52
C TYR A 180 8.24 29.51 -4.66
N LEU A 181 7.52 29.78 -3.57
CA LEU A 181 7.89 30.84 -2.63
C LEU A 181 9.19 30.47 -1.90
N HIS A 182 9.35 29.19 -1.60
CA HIS A 182 10.56 28.59 -1.05
C HIS A 182 10.77 27.20 -1.64
N TRP A 183 12.03 26.86 -1.86
CA TRP A 183 12.46 25.52 -2.25
C TRP A 183 13.88 25.28 -1.78
N GLU A 184 14.11 24.16 -1.10
CA GLU A 184 15.44 23.74 -0.66
C GLU A 184 15.53 22.22 -0.53
N THR A 185 16.75 21.74 -0.37
CA THR A 185 17.08 20.34 -0.06
C THR A 185 17.87 20.30 1.25
N PRO A 186 18.19 19.11 1.79
CA PRO A 186 19.13 18.97 2.89
C PRO A 186 20.50 19.63 2.65
N PHE A 187 20.84 19.89 1.38
CA PHE A 187 22.12 20.44 0.93
C PHE A 187 22.03 21.94 0.55
N GLY A 188 20.90 22.58 0.82
CA GLY A 188 20.63 23.98 0.50
C GLY A 188 19.77 24.17 -0.75
N VAL A 189 19.87 25.35 -1.37
CA VAL A 189 18.93 25.81 -2.43
C VAL A 189 19.34 25.46 -3.86
N ALA A 190 20.50 24.81 -4.05
CA ALA A 190 20.95 24.35 -5.35
C ALA A 190 20.21 23.05 -5.73
N ASP A 191 19.54 23.04 -6.88
CA ASP A 191 18.72 21.92 -7.33
C ASP A 191 19.45 20.92 -8.23
N HIS A 192 20.64 21.29 -8.71
CA HIS A 192 21.47 20.42 -9.55
C HIS A 192 21.83 19.11 -8.84
N PRO A 193 21.72 17.94 -9.50
CA PRO A 193 21.99 16.63 -8.89
C PRO A 193 23.34 16.51 -8.16
N SER A 194 24.41 17.10 -8.70
CA SER A 194 25.74 17.02 -8.08
C SER A 194 25.85 17.81 -6.76
N ALA A 195 24.93 18.72 -6.47
CA ALA A 195 24.88 19.45 -5.22
C ALA A 195 24.08 18.71 -4.12
N ARG A 196 23.47 17.57 -4.46
CA ARG A 196 22.51 16.85 -3.63
C ARG A 196 22.98 15.44 -3.31
N GLN A 197 24.26 15.32 -2.99
CA GLN A 197 24.94 14.04 -2.83
C GLN A 197 25.33 13.77 -1.39
N PHE A 198 25.24 12.51 -0.98
CA PHE A 198 25.68 12.03 0.33
C PHE A 198 26.48 10.74 0.18
N GLU A 199 27.31 10.44 1.18
CA GLU A 199 28.00 9.15 1.27
C GLU A 199 27.12 8.10 1.95
N ILE A 200 27.05 6.91 1.36
CA ILE A 200 26.47 5.71 1.97
C ILE A 200 27.52 4.59 2.01
N ARG A 201 27.41 3.72 3.01
CA ARG A 201 28.40 2.67 3.30
C ARG A 201 27.72 1.31 3.44
N SER A 202 28.40 0.26 3.00
CA SER A 202 28.02 -1.13 3.28
C SER A 202 28.02 -1.41 4.79
N PRO A 203 27.35 -2.49 5.25
CA PRO A 203 27.28 -2.83 6.68
C PRO A 203 28.65 -3.02 7.37
N ASP A 204 29.67 -3.47 6.64
CA ASP A 204 31.04 -3.60 7.14
C ASP A 204 31.87 -2.29 7.08
N GLY A 205 31.31 -1.24 6.49
CA GLY A 205 31.94 0.06 6.29
C GLY A 205 33.01 0.12 5.19
N LEU A 206 33.29 -0.98 4.50
CA LEU A 206 34.41 -1.08 3.54
C LEU A 206 34.05 -0.57 2.15
N THR A 207 32.79 -0.73 1.72
CA THR A 207 32.29 -0.22 0.44
C THR A 207 31.63 1.14 0.68
N VAL A 208 32.19 2.21 0.10
CA VAL A 208 31.62 3.56 0.13
C VAL A 208 31.08 3.92 -1.25
N ARG A 209 29.93 4.60 -1.29
CA ARG A 209 29.33 5.16 -2.50
C ARG A 209 28.82 6.56 -2.24
N THR A 210 28.77 7.35 -3.31
CA THR A 210 28.15 8.67 -3.32
C THR A 210 26.87 8.57 -4.12
N LEU A 211 25.72 8.84 -3.47
CA LEU A 211 24.41 8.78 -4.09
C LEU A 211 23.73 10.15 -4.05
N MET A 212 22.79 10.38 -4.96
CA MET A 212 21.89 11.53 -4.90
C MET A 212 20.74 11.25 -3.93
N ASP A 213 20.29 12.29 -3.21
CA ASP A 213 19.06 12.24 -2.44
C ASP A 213 17.94 13.07 -3.10
N GLY A 214 16.74 12.48 -3.17
CA GLY A 214 15.56 13.07 -3.77
C GLY A 214 14.76 14.02 -2.88
N SER A 215 15.09 14.17 -1.59
CA SER A 215 14.29 14.96 -0.63
C SER A 215 14.35 16.46 -0.91
N TYR A 216 13.23 17.15 -0.67
CA TYR A 216 13.11 18.59 -0.81
C TYR A 216 12.00 19.17 0.07
N LEU A 217 12.12 20.44 0.40
CA LEU A 217 11.09 21.26 1.02
C LEU A 217 10.53 22.19 -0.04
N VAL A 218 9.22 22.39 -0.06
CA VAL A 218 8.57 23.34 -0.97
C VAL A 218 7.50 24.15 -0.24
N GLU A 219 7.46 25.45 -0.53
CA GLU A 219 6.36 26.35 -0.16
C GLU A 219 5.58 26.71 -1.43
N PRO A 220 4.50 25.98 -1.75
CA PRO A 220 3.73 26.18 -2.97
C PRO A 220 2.83 27.43 -2.92
N PHE A 221 2.42 27.81 -1.71
CA PHE A 221 1.65 29.00 -1.38
C PHE A 221 1.98 29.42 0.06
N GLU A 222 1.59 30.64 0.41
CA GLU A 222 1.97 31.28 1.66
C GLU A 222 1.62 30.40 2.88
N ASP A 223 2.59 30.24 3.77
CA ASP A 223 2.48 29.65 5.11
C ASP A 223 2.37 28.12 5.19
N LEU A 224 2.43 27.39 4.07
CA LEU A 224 2.53 25.93 4.06
C LEU A 224 3.89 25.45 3.58
N TRP A 225 4.58 24.68 4.40
CA TRP A 225 5.77 23.93 4.03
C TRP A 225 5.45 22.44 3.88
N MET A 226 5.63 21.92 2.67
CA MET A 226 5.54 20.49 2.40
C MET A 226 6.94 19.90 2.41
N LEU A 227 7.18 19.00 3.36
CA LEU A 227 8.44 18.30 3.55
C LEU A 227 8.37 16.96 2.80
N MET A 228 9.01 16.90 1.64
CA MET A 228 8.95 15.79 0.69
C MET A 228 10.21 14.93 0.84
N ILE A 229 10.09 13.72 1.39
CA ILE A 229 11.22 12.91 1.86
C ILE A 229 11.42 11.69 0.95
N ASP A 230 12.62 11.55 0.41
CA ASP A 230 13.07 10.36 -0.30
C ASP A 230 13.55 9.29 0.69
N ALA A 231 12.60 8.46 1.11
CA ALA A 231 12.85 7.34 2.02
C ALA A 231 13.32 6.06 1.31
N ASN A 232 13.64 6.11 0.00
CA ASN A 232 14.37 5.01 -0.62
C ASN A 232 15.82 4.97 -0.09
N VAL A 233 16.28 3.80 0.33
CA VAL A 233 17.65 3.58 0.79
C VAL A 233 18.30 2.45 0.01
N PHE A 234 19.41 2.77 -0.65
CA PHE A 234 20.15 1.88 -1.55
C PHE A 234 21.53 1.57 -0.95
N VAL A 235 21.60 0.58 -0.07
CA VAL A 235 22.82 0.24 0.66
C VAL A 235 23.79 -0.51 -0.27
N PRO A 236 25.07 -0.13 -0.35
CA PRO A 236 26.06 -0.88 -1.13
C PRO A 236 26.25 -2.29 -0.57
N VAL A 237 26.37 -3.28 -1.47
CA VAL A 237 26.71 -4.66 -1.10
C VAL A 237 28.23 -4.78 -0.89
N THR A 238 28.64 -5.42 0.20
CA THR A 238 30.06 -5.67 0.51
C THR A 238 30.79 -6.34 -0.65
N GLY A 239 31.98 -5.83 -0.98
CA GLY A 239 32.85 -6.41 -2.01
C GLY A 239 32.40 -6.18 -3.47
N HIS A 240 31.22 -5.60 -3.70
CA HIS A 240 30.75 -5.26 -5.04
C HIS A 240 31.24 -3.87 -5.46
N THR A 241 31.54 -3.71 -6.75
CA THR A 241 32.01 -2.45 -7.35
C THR A 241 31.07 -2.01 -8.48
N GLY A 242 31.05 -0.70 -8.76
CA GLY A 242 30.18 -0.12 -9.79
C GLY A 242 28.73 0.13 -9.33
N ASP A 243 27.89 0.46 -10.32
CA ASP A 243 26.48 0.84 -10.18
C ASP A 243 25.51 -0.24 -10.70
N ALA A 244 26.03 -1.46 -10.95
CA ALA A 244 25.20 -2.58 -11.36
C ALA A 244 24.14 -2.89 -10.29
N GLU A 245 23.03 -3.48 -10.71
CA GLU A 245 21.90 -3.79 -9.83
C GLU A 245 22.31 -4.65 -8.63
N GLU A 246 23.21 -5.61 -8.84
CA GLU A 246 23.70 -6.53 -7.81
C GLU A 246 24.64 -5.87 -6.80
N ALA A 247 25.15 -4.66 -7.11
CA ALA A 247 26.07 -3.93 -6.24
C ALA A 247 25.35 -3.18 -5.11
N ILE A 248 24.02 -3.14 -5.11
CA ILE A 248 23.18 -2.36 -4.20
C ILE A 248 21.97 -3.18 -3.74
N THR A 249 21.58 -3.01 -2.48
CA THR A 249 20.36 -3.65 -1.94
C THR A 249 19.11 -3.00 -2.52
N ASP A 250 18.07 -3.81 -2.71
CA ASP A 250 16.74 -3.31 -3.07
C ASP A 250 16.15 -2.42 -1.95
N SER A 251 15.47 -1.34 -2.31
CA SER A 251 14.91 -0.40 -1.33
C SER A 251 13.57 -0.84 -0.75
N THR A 252 12.92 -1.86 -1.32
CA THR A 252 11.53 -2.25 -1.02
C THR A 252 11.28 -2.48 0.48
N ASP A 253 12.23 -3.04 1.22
CA ASP A 253 12.06 -3.33 2.65
C ASP A 253 12.89 -2.39 3.56
N ALA A 254 13.51 -1.34 3.00
CA ALA A 254 14.46 -0.48 3.72
C ALA A 254 13.76 0.63 4.52
N GLY A 255 13.04 1.51 3.82
CA GLY A 255 12.24 2.60 4.37
C GLY A 255 12.90 3.37 5.53
N TRP A 256 12.07 3.77 6.50
CA TRP A 256 12.51 4.57 7.65
C TRP A 256 13.50 3.87 8.58
N ASN A 257 13.42 2.55 8.73
CA ASN A 257 14.38 1.79 9.52
C ASN A 257 15.82 2.00 9.00
N ALA A 258 15.99 1.95 7.67
CA ALA A 258 17.27 2.22 7.04
C ALA A 258 17.66 3.71 7.05
N MET A 259 16.69 4.64 7.03
CA MET A 259 16.93 6.09 7.14
C MET A 259 17.69 6.44 8.42
N LEU A 260 17.30 5.84 9.56
CA LEU A 260 17.94 6.06 10.87
C LEU A 260 19.43 5.65 10.89
N ILE A 261 19.85 4.81 9.95
CA ILE A 261 21.22 4.30 9.87
C ILE A 261 22.00 5.09 8.81
N HIS A 262 21.44 5.20 7.59
CA HIS A 262 22.18 5.62 6.41
C HIS A 262 21.93 7.07 5.99
N LYS A 263 20.85 7.70 6.46
CA LYS A 263 20.43 9.06 6.05
C LYS A 263 20.12 9.96 7.25
N ARG A 264 20.86 9.84 8.36
CA ARG A 264 20.67 10.67 9.57
C ARG A 264 20.68 12.19 9.32
N PHE A 265 21.43 12.64 8.33
CA PHE A 265 21.46 14.06 7.91
C PHE A 265 20.07 14.59 7.51
N ILE A 266 19.15 13.72 7.06
CA ILE A 266 17.76 14.08 6.79
C ILE A 266 17.05 14.46 8.08
N LEU A 267 17.24 13.73 9.20
CA LEU A 267 16.64 14.07 10.49
C LEU A 267 17.14 15.42 11.01
N ASP A 268 18.44 15.68 10.90
CA ASP A 268 19.04 16.96 11.27
C ASP A 268 18.44 18.12 10.45
N TRP A 269 18.25 17.88 9.14
CA TRP A 269 17.61 18.84 8.26
C TRP A 269 16.13 19.04 8.61
N ILE A 270 15.37 17.97 8.86
CA ILE A 270 13.97 18.03 9.29
C ILE A 270 13.84 18.85 10.57
N GLN A 271 14.69 18.62 11.57
CA GLN A 271 14.70 19.41 12.80
C GLN A 271 14.95 20.90 12.51
N SER A 272 15.92 21.19 11.64
CA SER A 272 16.20 22.54 11.19
C SER A 272 14.98 23.19 10.52
N VAL A 273 14.29 22.45 9.64
CA VAL A 273 13.07 22.90 8.94
C VAL A 273 11.95 23.18 9.94
N THR A 274 11.64 22.25 10.85
CA THR A 274 10.53 22.42 11.79
C THR A 274 10.79 23.56 12.78
N ASP A 275 12.05 23.76 13.21
CA ASP A 275 12.43 24.90 14.04
C ASP A 275 12.28 26.25 13.32
N ARG A 276 12.65 26.30 12.02
CA ARG A 276 12.42 27.50 11.20
C ARG A 276 10.93 27.74 10.99
N ALA A 277 10.17 26.69 10.69
CA ALA A 277 8.73 26.79 10.49
C ALA A 277 8.03 27.39 11.71
N ARG A 278 8.34 26.91 12.93
CA ARG A 278 7.80 27.48 14.18
C ARG A 278 8.12 28.96 14.35
N LYS A 279 9.35 29.39 14.02
CA LYS A 279 9.77 30.81 14.10
C LYS A 279 9.08 31.69 13.06
N LEU A 280 8.76 31.13 11.91
CA LEU A 280 8.15 31.82 10.77
C LEU A 280 6.62 31.68 10.73
N GLY A 281 6.01 30.93 11.65
CA GLY A 281 4.58 30.66 11.67
C GLY A 281 4.09 29.75 10.54
N LYS A 282 4.96 28.90 9.98
CA LYS A 282 4.63 27.97 8.89
C LYS A 282 4.00 26.68 9.42
N THR A 283 2.98 26.19 8.75
CA THR A 283 2.46 24.83 8.92
C THR A 283 3.36 23.85 8.16
N VAL A 284 3.77 22.74 8.78
CA VAL A 284 4.59 21.70 8.15
C VAL A 284 3.79 20.41 8.01
N VAL A 285 3.75 19.86 6.79
CA VAL A 285 3.19 18.54 6.50
C VAL A 285 4.27 17.68 5.84
N ALA A 286 4.54 16.50 6.39
CA ALA A 286 5.58 15.60 5.89
C ALA A 286 4.99 14.49 5.02
N PHE A 287 5.74 14.11 3.98
CA PHE A 287 5.37 13.07 3.02
C PHE A 287 6.58 12.19 2.74
N SER A 288 6.42 10.88 2.83
CA SER A 288 7.37 9.91 2.29
C SER A 288 6.61 8.66 1.85
N HIS A 289 7.15 7.91 0.90
CA HIS A 289 6.44 6.74 0.38
C HIS A 289 6.22 5.67 1.47
N TYR A 290 7.21 5.46 2.35
CA TYR A 290 7.19 4.43 3.38
C TYR A 290 6.47 4.91 4.65
N PRO A 291 5.70 4.05 5.35
CA PRO A 291 5.09 4.41 6.62
C PRO A 291 6.13 4.75 7.68
N ALA A 292 5.85 5.80 8.46
CA ALA A 292 6.69 6.26 9.57
C ALA A 292 6.30 5.64 10.92
N LEU A 293 5.08 5.10 11.01
CA LEU A 293 4.56 4.36 12.17
C LEU A 293 3.90 3.05 11.69
N ASP A 294 3.66 2.12 12.61
CA ASP A 294 2.94 0.87 12.35
C ASP A 294 1.50 1.14 11.86
N PRO A 295 1.14 0.80 10.61
CA PRO A 295 -0.18 1.03 10.06
C PRO A 295 -1.15 -0.16 10.28
N LEU A 296 -0.84 -1.06 11.22
CA LEU A 296 -1.67 -2.22 11.58
C LEU A 296 -2.10 -2.17 13.06
N ASP A 297 -2.44 -1.00 13.59
CA ASP A 297 -3.03 -0.83 14.93
C ASP A 297 -2.24 -1.49 16.09
N GLY A 298 -0.91 -1.56 15.96
CA GLY A 298 -0.03 -2.16 16.97
C GLY A 298 -0.14 -3.68 17.09
N THR A 299 -0.64 -4.36 16.05
CA THR A 299 -0.83 -5.82 16.02
C THR A 299 0.43 -6.60 15.65
N ARG A 300 1.58 -5.94 15.46
CA ARG A 300 2.86 -6.55 15.05
C ARG A 300 3.22 -7.84 15.78
N ASN A 301 3.06 -7.90 17.10
CA ASN A 301 3.39 -9.08 17.90
C ASN A 301 2.42 -10.25 17.66
N ASP A 302 1.13 -9.96 17.51
CA ASP A 302 0.11 -10.96 17.22
C ASP A 302 0.34 -11.53 15.80
N GLU A 303 0.52 -10.65 14.82
CA GLU A 303 0.88 -11.00 13.43
C GLU A 303 2.13 -11.90 13.38
N LEU A 304 3.21 -11.52 14.08
CA LEU A 304 4.45 -12.31 14.12
C LEU A 304 4.21 -13.69 14.75
N SER A 305 3.42 -13.76 15.82
CA SER A 305 3.17 -15.03 16.51
C SER A 305 2.27 -15.99 15.72
N VAL A 306 1.36 -15.47 14.90
CA VAL A 306 0.40 -16.27 14.12
C VAL A 306 0.94 -16.57 12.72
N LEU A 307 1.47 -15.59 12.01
CA LEU A 307 1.90 -15.72 10.61
C LEU A 307 3.42 -15.87 10.45
N GLY A 308 4.20 -15.63 11.50
CA GLY A 308 5.66 -15.60 11.42
C GLY A 308 6.19 -14.35 10.71
N GLN A 309 7.48 -14.37 10.35
CA GLN A 309 8.13 -13.24 9.69
C GLN A 309 7.69 -13.11 8.22
N THR A 310 6.57 -12.43 7.98
CA THR A 310 6.10 -12.12 6.63
C THR A 310 6.86 -10.95 6.01
N SER A 311 6.79 -10.82 4.67
CA SER A 311 7.36 -9.66 3.96
C SER A 311 6.73 -8.33 4.41
N LEU A 312 5.45 -8.34 4.78
CA LEU A 312 4.77 -7.13 5.26
C LEU A 312 5.33 -6.70 6.61
N LEU A 313 5.50 -7.63 7.55
CA LEU A 313 6.09 -7.32 8.86
C LEU A 313 7.51 -6.75 8.77
N GLY A 314 8.29 -7.18 7.78
CA GLY A 314 9.62 -6.62 7.51
C GLY A 314 9.61 -5.14 7.12
N ARG A 315 8.48 -4.62 6.64
CA ARG A 315 8.30 -3.24 6.16
C ARG A 315 7.68 -2.30 7.20
N ILE A 316 7.24 -2.84 8.33
CA ILE A 316 6.69 -2.03 9.42
C ILE A 316 7.86 -1.32 10.13
N PRO A 317 7.80 0.01 10.32
CA PRO A 317 8.84 0.76 11.01
C PRO A 317 8.93 0.39 12.49
N GLU A 318 10.14 0.41 13.04
CA GLU A 318 10.39 0.23 14.47
C GLU A 318 10.02 1.51 15.25
N VAL A 319 9.78 1.37 16.56
CA VAL A 319 9.34 2.48 17.43
C VAL A 319 10.33 3.65 17.43
N ASP A 320 11.63 3.37 17.32
CA ASP A 320 12.70 4.39 17.24
C ASP A 320 12.50 5.38 16.08
N VAL A 321 11.81 4.98 15.01
CA VAL A 321 11.46 5.89 13.90
C VAL A 321 10.49 6.97 14.38
N GLY A 322 9.45 6.57 15.12
CA GLY A 322 8.47 7.47 15.70
C GLY A 322 9.13 8.47 16.65
N ASP A 323 10.01 7.99 17.53
CA ASP A 323 10.79 8.85 18.43
C ASP A 323 11.64 9.87 17.66
N ALA A 324 12.42 9.42 16.68
CA ALA A 324 13.30 10.29 15.91
C ALA A 324 12.53 11.39 15.15
N LEU A 325 11.36 11.07 14.58
CA LEU A 325 10.53 12.06 13.89
C LEU A 325 9.88 13.06 14.84
N ILE A 326 9.38 12.61 15.99
CA ILE A 326 8.77 13.51 17.00
C ILE A 326 9.82 14.49 17.52
N ASP A 327 11.03 13.99 17.78
CA ASP A 327 12.18 14.76 18.27
C ASP A 327 12.71 15.74 17.22
N ALA A 328 12.65 15.36 15.94
CA ALA A 328 12.89 16.27 14.80
C ALA A 328 11.72 17.24 14.56
N GLY A 329 10.64 17.16 15.36
CA GLY A 329 9.55 18.14 15.35
C GLY A 329 8.43 17.87 14.37
N VAL A 330 8.39 16.71 13.73
CA VAL A 330 7.28 16.30 12.85
C VAL A 330 6.05 15.98 13.72
N ARG A 331 4.86 16.31 13.22
CA ARG A 331 3.57 16.07 13.91
C ARG A 331 2.59 15.27 13.07
N VAL A 332 2.62 15.44 11.76
CA VAL A 332 1.83 14.69 10.78
C VAL A 332 2.74 14.26 9.64
N HIS A 333 2.57 13.01 9.24
CA HIS A 333 3.22 12.37 8.11
C HIS A 333 2.19 11.61 7.27
N PHE A 334 2.32 11.65 5.95
CA PHE A 334 1.53 10.83 5.03
C PHE A 334 2.41 9.78 4.35
N SER A 335 1.91 8.55 4.25
CA SER A 335 2.60 7.42 3.62
C SER A 335 1.75 6.64 2.62
N GLY A 336 2.40 5.82 1.78
CA GLY A 336 1.79 4.81 0.91
C GLY A 336 2.42 3.44 1.15
N HIS A 337 2.94 2.83 0.09
CA HIS A 337 3.77 1.61 0.03
C HIS A 337 3.08 0.29 0.36
N LEU A 338 2.35 0.24 1.48
CA LEU A 338 1.68 -0.99 1.93
C LEU A 338 0.25 -1.14 1.40
N HIS A 339 -0.26 -0.12 0.70
CA HIS A 339 -1.61 -0.06 0.11
C HIS A 339 -2.73 -0.14 1.15
N ILE A 340 -2.42 0.22 2.39
CA ILE A 340 -3.34 0.24 3.52
C ILE A 340 -3.96 1.63 3.66
N ASN A 341 -5.27 1.69 3.86
CA ASN A 341 -5.95 2.87 4.38
C ASN A 341 -6.01 2.77 5.91
N ASP A 342 -5.22 3.58 6.61
CA ASP A 342 -5.23 3.59 8.08
C ASP A 342 -4.61 4.89 8.66
N THR A 343 -4.84 5.14 9.96
CA THR A 343 -4.21 6.23 10.71
C THR A 343 -3.55 5.70 11.97
N ALA A 344 -2.23 5.89 12.11
CA ALA A 344 -1.49 5.53 13.31
C ALA A 344 -1.11 6.78 14.12
N CYS A 345 -1.08 6.67 15.45
CA CYS A 345 -0.58 7.72 16.34
C CYS A 345 0.45 7.16 17.33
N TYR A 346 1.55 7.88 17.48
CA TYR A 346 2.57 7.60 18.48
C TYR A 346 2.89 8.86 19.29
N ARG A 347 3.27 8.69 20.56
CA ARG A 347 3.57 9.77 21.50
C ARG A 347 4.81 9.45 22.31
N ASN A 348 5.64 10.47 22.52
CA ASN A 348 6.77 10.43 23.43
C ASN A 348 6.79 11.70 24.29
N SER A 349 7.86 11.92 25.06
CA SER A 349 7.98 13.10 25.95
C SER A 349 8.01 14.46 25.23
N ASN A 350 8.34 14.48 23.93
CA ASN A 350 8.51 15.69 23.12
C ASN A 350 7.28 16.02 22.24
N GLY A 351 6.29 15.14 22.19
CA GLY A 351 5.04 15.40 21.47
C GLY A 351 4.37 14.14 20.94
N PHE A 352 3.88 14.25 19.71
CA PHE A 352 3.12 13.22 19.02
C PHE A 352 3.45 13.21 17.52
N LEU A 353 3.21 12.08 16.89
CA LEU A 353 3.24 11.90 15.44
C LEU A 353 1.99 11.14 15.01
N PHE A 354 1.32 11.66 13.99
CA PHE A 354 0.35 10.90 13.21
C PHE A 354 0.97 10.45 11.90
N ASN A 355 0.78 9.18 11.54
CA ASN A 355 1.03 8.67 10.20
C ASN A 355 -0.31 8.34 9.54
N VAL A 356 -0.66 9.04 8.48
CA VAL A 356 -1.86 8.79 7.68
C VAL A 356 -1.46 7.98 6.46
N SER A 357 -1.83 6.71 6.44
CA SER A 357 -1.59 5.80 5.32
C SER A 357 -2.66 6.03 4.24
N VAL A 358 -2.20 6.43 3.06
CA VAL A 358 -3.03 6.66 1.89
C VAL A 358 -3.14 5.32 1.13
N PRO A 359 -4.36 4.82 0.88
CA PRO A 359 -4.53 3.59 0.11
C PRO A 359 -4.06 3.76 -1.33
N SER A 360 -3.76 2.64 -1.98
CA SER A 360 -3.44 2.61 -3.40
C SER A 360 -4.69 2.80 -4.25
N LEU A 361 -4.53 3.34 -5.46
CA LEU A 361 -5.58 3.32 -6.48
C LEU A 361 -5.81 1.93 -7.09
N VAL A 362 -4.86 0.99 -6.96
CA VAL A 362 -4.85 -0.30 -7.68
C VAL A 362 -4.96 -1.53 -6.79
N ALA A 363 -5.35 -1.33 -5.53
CA ALA A 363 -5.66 -2.37 -4.57
C ALA A 363 -6.83 -1.92 -3.69
N PHE A 364 -7.62 -2.86 -3.18
CA PHE A 364 -8.74 -2.55 -2.29
C PHE A 364 -8.24 -1.75 -1.07
N PRO A 365 -8.87 -0.61 -0.70
CA PRO A 365 -10.20 -0.14 -1.16
C PRO A 365 -10.24 0.74 -2.41
N GLY A 366 -9.11 1.20 -2.95
CA GLY A 366 -9.08 2.12 -4.10
C GLY A 366 -9.58 3.52 -3.75
N ALA A 367 -8.70 4.38 -3.26
CA ALA A 367 -9.07 5.75 -2.88
C ALA A 367 -7.87 6.71 -2.92
N TYR A 368 -8.14 8.01 -2.87
CA TYR A 368 -7.15 9.06 -2.61
C TYR A 368 -7.62 9.93 -1.42
N LYS A 369 -6.78 10.82 -0.90
CA LYS A 369 -7.15 11.70 0.21
C LYS A 369 -7.10 13.19 -0.18
N ILE A 370 -7.94 14.00 0.44
CA ILE A 370 -7.92 15.47 0.33
C ILE A 370 -7.60 16.05 1.71
N LEU A 371 -6.66 16.99 1.75
CA LEU A 371 -6.25 17.70 2.94
C LEU A 371 -6.82 19.11 2.88
N HIS A 372 -7.62 19.47 3.88
CA HIS A 372 -8.03 20.83 4.16
C HIS A 372 -7.23 21.33 5.34
N ILE A 373 -6.24 22.16 5.03
CA ILE A 373 -5.27 22.63 6.01
C ILE A 373 -5.83 23.90 6.66
N GLN A 374 -5.71 23.97 7.98
CA GLN A 374 -5.97 25.16 8.79
C GLN A 374 -4.74 25.42 9.68
N PRO A 375 -4.56 26.63 10.25
CA PRO A 375 -3.36 26.94 11.04
C PRO A 375 -3.04 25.96 12.18
N ASN A 376 -4.07 25.39 12.82
CA ASN A 376 -3.91 24.47 13.96
C ASN A 376 -4.65 23.14 13.76
N SER A 377 -5.24 22.91 12.60
CA SER A 377 -6.02 21.70 12.35
C SER A 377 -5.83 21.23 10.91
N LEU A 378 -5.99 19.94 10.72
CA LEU A 378 -5.92 19.28 9.43
C LEU A 378 -7.15 18.38 9.29
N ASP A 379 -8.10 18.79 8.47
CA ASP A 379 -9.21 17.93 8.08
C ASP A 379 -8.78 17.09 6.88
N ILE A 380 -9.07 15.79 6.95
CA ILE A 380 -8.67 14.80 5.97
C ILE A 380 -9.94 14.09 5.52
N GLU A 381 -10.18 14.13 4.21
CA GLU A 381 -11.26 13.40 3.55
C GLU A 381 -10.65 12.26 2.73
N THR A 382 -11.29 11.09 2.74
CA THR A 382 -10.90 9.96 1.88
C THR A 382 -11.95 9.74 0.80
N VAL A 383 -11.55 9.90 -0.46
CA VAL A 383 -12.43 9.81 -1.62
C VAL A 383 -12.21 8.48 -2.33
N SER A 384 -13.23 7.64 -2.30
CA SER A 384 -13.23 6.34 -2.99
C SER A 384 -13.32 6.53 -4.51
N ILE A 385 -12.55 5.74 -5.26
CA ILE A 385 -12.68 5.61 -6.72
C ILE A 385 -13.45 4.34 -7.12
N GLY A 386 -14.15 3.73 -6.15
CA GLY A 386 -14.87 2.47 -6.34
C GLY A 386 -15.97 2.53 -7.41
N ASP A 387 -16.54 3.72 -7.65
CA ASP A 387 -17.59 3.94 -8.66
C ASP A 387 -17.05 4.02 -10.10
N MET A 388 -15.73 3.98 -10.30
CA MET A 388 -15.14 3.94 -11.63
C MET A 388 -15.70 2.75 -12.43
N THR A 389 -16.12 3.01 -13.67
CA THR A 389 -16.59 1.97 -14.60
C THR A 389 -15.41 1.14 -15.10
N LEU A 390 -15.59 -0.18 -15.16
CA LEU A 390 -14.61 -1.12 -15.71
C LEU A 390 -14.60 -1.08 -17.24
N ASP A 391 -13.42 -1.22 -17.85
CA ASP A 391 -13.29 -1.30 -19.32
C ASP A 391 -13.76 -2.67 -19.83
N ALA A 392 -14.88 -2.69 -20.54
CA ALA A 392 -15.51 -3.90 -21.06
C ALA A 392 -14.61 -4.67 -22.05
N ASP A 393 -13.76 -3.98 -22.82
CA ASP A 393 -12.84 -4.64 -23.75
C ASP A 393 -11.77 -5.42 -22.97
N ILE A 394 -11.24 -4.82 -21.89
CA ILE A 394 -10.26 -5.49 -21.01
C ILE A 394 -10.90 -6.67 -20.28
N LEU A 395 -12.12 -6.52 -19.76
CA LEU A 395 -12.85 -7.62 -19.11
C LEU A 395 -13.12 -8.79 -20.06
N SER A 396 -13.47 -8.51 -21.33
CA SER A 396 -13.67 -9.56 -22.34
C SER A 396 -12.37 -10.33 -22.59
N LEU A 397 -11.24 -9.63 -22.73
CA LEU A 397 -9.94 -10.26 -22.93
C LEU A 397 -9.49 -11.10 -21.72
N TYR A 398 -9.81 -10.64 -20.50
CA TYR A 398 -9.59 -11.45 -19.30
C TYR A 398 -10.46 -12.71 -19.28
N ALA A 399 -11.72 -12.63 -19.72
CA ALA A 399 -12.60 -13.80 -19.82
C ALA A 399 -12.03 -14.84 -20.80
N ASP A 400 -11.59 -14.38 -21.98
CA ASP A 400 -10.98 -15.23 -23.00
C ASP A 400 -9.69 -15.90 -22.49
N GLU A 401 -8.81 -15.13 -21.82
CA GLU A 401 -7.59 -15.68 -21.22
C GLU A 401 -7.93 -16.67 -20.08
N ALA A 402 -8.93 -16.35 -19.26
CA ALA A 402 -9.35 -17.20 -18.16
C ALA A 402 -9.88 -18.55 -18.64
N GLU A 403 -10.69 -18.57 -19.70
CA GLU A 403 -11.16 -19.81 -20.33
C GLU A 403 -9.99 -20.61 -20.92
N ARG A 404 -9.16 -19.96 -21.75
CA ARG A 404 -8.02 -20.58 -22.43
C ARG A 404 -7.03 -21.23 -21.44
N ASN A 405 -6.69 -20.50 -20.38
CA ASN A 405 -5.69 -20.90 -19.40
C ASN A 405 -6.27 -21.58 -18.16
N LYS A 406 -7.59 -21.85 -18.14
CA LYS A 406 -8.32 -22.46 -17.02
C LYS A 406 -8.10 -21.72 -15.70
N ILE A 407 -8.05 -20.40 -15.75
CA ILE A 407 -7.94 -19.54 -14.57
C ILE A 407 -9.35 -19.35 -14.03
N ASN A 408 -9.64 -19.84 -12.83
CA ASN A 408 -10.87 -19.45 -12.13
C ASN A 408 -10.81 -17.95 -11.78
N PRO A 409 -11.68 -17.08 -12.34
CA PRO A 409 -11.69 -15.65 -12.04
C PRO A 409 -12.41 -15.31 -10.74
N GLY A 410 -13.11 -16.25 -10.10
CA GLY A 410 -14.04 -15.95 -9.01
C GLY A 410 -15.11 -14.96 -9.47
N ASN A 411 -15.35 -13.93 -8.67
CA ASN A 411 -16.34 -12.88 -8.98
C ASN A 411 -15.77 -11.67 -9.73
N LEU A 412 -14.46 -11.67 -10.06
CA LEU A 412 -13.80 -10.52 -10.69
C LEU A 412 -14.48 -10.04 -11.96
N LEU A 413 -14.80 -10.95 -12.88
CA LEU A 413 -15.39 -10.61 -14.18
C LEU A 413 -16.88 -10.23 -14.10
N ASN A 414 -17.50 -10.41 -12.93
CA ASN A 414 -18.90 -10.09 -12.67
C ASN A 414 -19.07 -8.84 -11.79
N ALA A 415 -17.97 -8.16 -11.43
CA ALA A 415 -18.01 -6.95 -10.61
C ALA A 415 -18.77 -5.82 -11.32
N ALA A 416 -19.68 -5.15 -10.60
CA ALA A 416 -20.48 -4.07 -11.17
C ALA A 416 -19.69 -2.77 -11.34
N ASN A 417 -18.70 -2.55 -10.47
CA ASN A 417 -17.84 -1.36 -10.48
C ASN A 417 -16.42 -1.72 -10.03
N TYR A 418 -15.53 -0.73 -10.02
CA TYR A 418 -14.14 -0.93 -9.66
C TYR A 418 -13.93 -1.34 -8.20
N GLY A 419 -14.74 -0.83 -7.26
CA GLY A 419 -14.66 -1.20 -5.85
C GLY A 419 -14.95 -2.69 -5.61
N GLU A 420 -16.00 -3.22 -6.25
CA GLU A 420 -16.32 -4.65 -6.23
C GLU A 420 -15.24 -5.49 -6.91
N PHE A 421 -14.63 -4.97 -7.98
CA PHE A 421 -13.52 -5.63 -8.68
C PHE A 421 -12.30 -5.75 -7.78
N LEU A 422 -11.87 -4.67 -7.13
CA LEU A 422 -10.76 -4.66 -6.18
C LEU A 422 -11.05 -5.54 -4.95
N SER A 423 -12.28 -5.51 -4.43
CA SER A 423 -12.68 -6.37 -3.31
C SER A 423 -12.63 -7.86 -3.70
N SER A 424 -13.09 -8.19 -4.91
CA SER A 424 -13.02 -9.53 -5.46
C SER A 424 -11.58 -9.97 -5.75
N HIS A 425 -10.72 -9.03 -6.15
CA HIS A 425 -9.28 -9.26 -6.34
C HIS A 425 -8.60 -9.61 -5.02
N LEU A 426 -8.87 -8.85 -3.96
CA LEU A 426 -8.39 -9.15 -2.62
C LEU A 426 -8.85 -10.54 -2.16
N ALA A 427 -10.14 -10.86 -2.31
CA ALA A 427 -10.68 -12.17 -1.98
C ALA A 427 -9.99 -13.32 -2.75
N HIS A 428 -9.61 -13.06 -4.00
CA HIS A 428 -8.86 -14.00 -4.82
C HIS A 428 -7.43 -14.25 -4.30
N LEU A 429 -6.75 -13.19 -3.84
CA LEU A 429 -5.39 -13.27 -3.31
C LEU A 429 -5.31 -14.07 -2.01
N ILE A 430 -6.33 -13.99 -1.15
CA ILE A 430 -6.38 -14.73 0.11
C ILE A 430 -6.15 -16.23 -0.12
N GLY A 431 -6.91 -16.83 -1.03
CA GLY A 431 -6.79 -18.26 -1.32
C GLY A 431 -5.51 -18.63 -2.08
N ARG A 432 -5.12 -17.83 -3.08
CA ARG A 432 -4.02 -18.17 -4.01
C ARG A 432 -2.63 -17.79 -3.50
N ARG A 433 -2.54 -16.76 -2.66
CA ARG A 433 -1.29 -16.17 -2.21
C ARG A 433 -1.16 -16.26 -0.70
N PHE A 434 -2.02 -15.58 0.06
CA PHE A 434 -1.81 -15.42 1.51
C PHE A 434 -1.88 -16.76 2.25
N LEU A 435 -2.97 -17.52 2.08
CA LEU A 435 -3.11 -18.84 2.70
C LEU A 435 -2.09 -19.87 2.22
N ARG A 436 -1.44 -19.64 1.07
CA ARG A 436 -0.46 -20.58 0.49
C ARG A 436 0.98 -20.26 0.88
N ARG A 437 1.30 -18.98 1.07
CA ARG A 437 2.68 -18.49 1.21
C ARG A 437 2.98 -17.88 2.57
N GLU A 438 1.96 -17.35 3.25
CA GLU A 438 2.14 -16.53 4.45
C GLU A 438 1.54 -17.18 5.71
N TRP A 439 0.50 -18.02 5.55
CA TRP A 439 -0.13 -18.68 6.70
C TRP A 439 0.55 -20.01 7.03
N PRO A 440 0.66 -20.37 8.33
CA PRO A 440 0.95 -21.75 8.73
C PRO A 440 -0.04 -22.71 8.08
N GLN A 441 0.47 -23.85 7.57
CA GLN A 441 -0.30 -24.81 6.79
C GLN A 441 -1.58 -25.24 7.52
N ASP A 442 -1.44 -25.55 8.80
CA ASP A 442 -2.49 -25.99 9.72
C ASP A 442 -3.65 -24.99 9.83
N LEU A 443 -3.33 -23.70 10.05
CA LEU A 443 -4.34 -22.64 10.12
C LEU A 443 -4.98 -22.39 8.76
N ALA A 444 -4.21 -22.48 7.68
CA ALA A 444 -4.72 -22.33 6.33
C ALA A 444 -5.68 -23.47 5.94
N GLU A 445 -5.41 -24.70 6.38
CA GLU A 445 -6.29 -25.85 6.18
C GLU A 445 -7.57 -25.72 7.02
N ALA A 446 -7.48 -25.26 8.26
CA ALA A 446 -8.63 -24.98 9.10
C ALA A 446 -9.54 -23.90 8.47
N MET A 447 -8.99 -22.75 8.06
CA MET A 447 -9.75 -21.67 7.41
C MET A 447 -10.49 -22.11 6.14
N LYS A 448 -9.91 -23.05 5.37
CA LYS A 448 -10.53 -23.55 4.12
C LYS A 448 -11.68 -24.53 4.35
N ASN A 449 -11.73 -25.21 5.49
CA ASN A 449 -12.61 -26.37 5.69
C ASN A 449 -13.60 -26.23 6.86
N LEU A 450 -13.49 -25.16 7.65
CA LEU A 450 -14.31 -24.88 8.81
C LEU A 450 -15.33 -23.76 8.53
N GLY A 451 -16.44 -23.81 9.26
CA GLY A 451 -17.41 -22.71 9.36
C GLY A 451 -17.08 -21.75 10.51
N LEU A 452 -17.81 -20.64 10.60
CA LEU A 452 -17.68 -19.69 11.70
C LEU A 452 -18.06 -20.32 13.05
N LEU A 453 -19.08 -21.18 13.09
CA LEU A 453 -19.44 -21.93 14.30
C LEU A 453 -18.32 -22.87 14.75
N ASP A 454 -17.58 -23.47 13.82
CA ASP A 454 -16.44 -24.32 14.16
C ASP A 454 -15.33 -23.47 14.81
N LEU A 455 -15.05 -22.28 14.28
CA LEU A 455 -14.10 -21.34 14.89
C LEU A 455 -14.56 -20.90 16.29
N ALA A 456 -15.86 -20.71 16.50
CA ALA A 456 -16.43 -20.43 17.81
C ALA A 456 -16.30 -21.63 18.77
N ALA A 457 -16.51 -22.84 18.29
CA ALA A 457 -16.36 -24.08 19.05
C ALA A 457 -14.92 -24.27 19.53
N ILE A 458 -13.93 -23.97 18.68
CA ILE A 458 -12.51 -24.04 19.03
C ILE A 458 -12.19 -23.21 20.29
N ALA A 459 -12.81 -22.03 20.45
CA ALA A 459 -12.62 -21.18 21.64
C ALA A 459 -13.05 -21.87 22.95
N LEU A 460 -13.99 -22.82 22.88
CA LEU A 460 -14.55 -23.52 24.04
C LEU A 460 -13.88 -24.86 24.35
N VAL A 461 -13.03 -25.37 23.45
CA VAL A 461 -12.29 -26.62 23.67
C VAL A 461 -11.24 -26.41 24.77
N GLU A 462 -11.31 -27.22 25.82
CA GLU A 462 -10.36 -27.16 26.95
C GLU A 462 -8.99 -27.76 26.64
N PRO A 463 -8.85 -28.99 26.09
CA PRO A 463 -7.54 -29.50 25.74
C PRO A 463 -6.95 -28.72 24.55
N PRO A 464 -5.64 -28.45 24.54
CA PRO A 464 -4.96 -27.86 23.40
C PRO A 464 -5.23 -28.67 22.13
N VAL A 465 -5.69 -27.98 21.08
CA VAL A 465 -5.92 -28.60 19.79
C VAL A 465 -4.64 -28.42 18.97
N SER A 466 -3.92 -29.52 18.78
CA SER A 466 -2.92 -29.65 17.71
C SER A 466 -3.60 -30.11 16.42
N CYS A 467 -3.03 -29.81 15.26
CA CYS A 467 -3.48 -30.41 13.99
C CYS A 467 -3.22 -31.92 13.97
N GLY A 468 -4.19 -32.69 14.50
CA GLY A 468 -4.47 -34.04 14.04
C GLY A 468 -5.14 -34.00 12.66
N ALA A 469 -5.64 -35.13 12.19
CA ALA A 469 -6.42 -35.12 10.95
C ALA A 469 -7.69 -34.27 11.14
N LEU A 470 -8.05 -33.44 10.15
CA LEU A 470 -9.27 -32.59 10.17
C LEU A 470 -10.56 -33.31 10.63
N PRO A 471 -10.79 -34.61 10.33
CA PRO A 471 -11.92 -35.36 10.88
C PRO A 471 -11.92 -35.44 12.42
N ASP A 472 -10.76 -35.58 13.05
CA ASP A 472 -10.63 -35.66 14.50
C ASP A 472 -10.99 -34.32 15.14
N LEU A 473 -10.59 -33.21 14.51
CA LEU A 473 -10.99 -31.87 14.91
C LEU A 473 -12.51 -31.72 14.85
N LYS A 474 -13.14 -32.05 13.72
CA LYS A 474 -14.62 -31.95 13.60
C LYS A 474 -15.37 -32.80 14.63
N ALA A 475 -14.84 -33.95 15.00
CA ALA A 475 -15.43 -34.79 16.04
C ALA A 475 -15.37 -34.11 17.42
N VAL A 476 -14.25 -33.46 17.77
CA VAL A 476 -14.11 -32.68 19.02
C VAL A 476 -15.07 -31.49 19.01
N LEU A 477 -15.19 -30.78 17.88
CA LEU A 477 -16.09 -29.62 17.78
C LEU A 477 -17.57 -30.01 17.84
N ALA A 478 -17.92 -31.24 17.44
CA ALA A 478 -19.28 -31.77 17.52
C ALA A 478 -19.72 -32.21 18.93
N ASP A 479 -18.91 -31.98 19.96
CA ASP A 479 -19.28 -32.27 21.35
C ASP A 479 -20.59 -31.57 21.74
N GLY A 480 -21.51 -32.34 22.32
CA GLY A 480 -22.87 -31.87 22.61
C GLY A 480 -22.91 -30.73 23.63
N GLU A 481 -21.98 -30.69 24.57
CA GLU A 481 -21.91 -29.62 25.58
C GLU A 481 -21.34 -28.34 24.97
N ILE A 482 -20.32 -28.44 24.11
CA ILE A 482 -19.80 -27.30 23.34
C ILE A 482 -20.91 -26.69 22.47
N GLN A 483 -21.60 -27.52 21.68
CA GLN A 483 -22.67 -27.05 20.78
C GLN A 483 -23.85 -26.43 21.55
N ARG A 484 -24.21 -27.00 22.71
CA ARG A 484 -25.23 -26.43 23.60
C ARG A 484 -24.83 -25.06 24.13
N ARG A 485 -23.58 -24.90 24.59
CA ARG A 485 -23.05 -23.62 25.09
C ARG A 485 -23.00 -22.56 24.00
N LEU A 486 -22.58 -22.92 22.78
CA LEU A 486 -22.58 -22.00 21.65
C LEU A 486 -23.99 -21.54 21.30
N THR A 487 -24.95 -22.47 21.23
CA THR A 487 -26.35 -22.14 20.91
C THR A 487 -26.93 -21.16 21.92
N ILE A 488 -26.74 -21.42 23.22
CA ILE A 488 -27.21 -20.52 24.28
C ILE A 488 -26.55 -19.15 24.13
N SER A 489 -25.22 -19.12 24.00
CA SER A 489 -24.47 -17.86 23.90
C SER A 489 -24.85 -17.06 22.65
N ALA A 490 -25.06 -17.70 21.50
CA ALA A 490 -25.45 -17.05 20.26
C ALA A 490 -26.87 -16.44 20.37
N VAL A 491 -27.81 -17.17 20.96
CA VAL A 491 -29.18 -16.67 21.21
C VAL A 491 -29.18 -15.50 22.19
N GLU A 492 -28.38 -15.57 23.27
CA GLU A 492 -28.19 -14.45 24.20
C GLU A 492 -27.59 -13.22 23.52
N TYR A 493 -26.73 -13.43 22.51
CA TYR A 493 -26.14 -12.38 21.67
C TYR A 493 -27.11 -11.88 20.57
N GLY A 494 -28.29 -12.50 20.42
CA GLY A 494 -29.29 -12.14 19.42
C GLY A 494 -28.96 -12.61 18.00
N LEU A 495 -28.15 -13.66 17.85
CA LEU A 495 -27.72 -14.19 16.55
C LEU A 495 -28.61 -15.35 16.09
N ASP A 496 -28.77 -15.44 14.76
CA ASP A 496 -29.44 -16.55 14.10
C ASP A 496 -28.48 -17.73 13.86
N MET A 497 -28.80 -18.88 14.46
CA MET A 497 -28.00 -20.11 14.31
C MET A 497 -27.99 -20.65 12.88
N ASP A 498 -29.06 -20.44 12.11
CA ASP A 498 -29.15 -20.87 10.71
C ASP A 498 -28.21 -20.04 9.81
N PHE A 499 -27.99 -18.78 10.17
CA PHE A 499 -27.01 -17.90 9.53
C PHE A 499 -25.59 -18.28 9.93
N LEU A 500 -25.32 -18.47 11.22
CA LEU A 500 -23.99 -18.83 11.72
C LEU A 500 -23.51 -20.18 11.13
N SER A 501 -24.40 -21.17 11.03
CA SER A 501 -24.07 -22.49 10.48
C SER A 501 -23.77 -22.49 8.97
N ARG A 502 -24.26 -21.49 8.24
CA ARG A 502 -23.99 -21.29 6.80
C ARG A 502 -22.81 -20.37 6.52
N THR A 503 -22.28 -19.70 7.54
CA THR A 503 -21.17 -18.76 7.38
C THR A 503 -19.85 -19.54 7.38
N GLU A 504 -19.14 -19.52 6.26
CA GLU A 504 -17.82 -20.14 6.13
C GLU A 504 -16.72 -19.32 6.85
N ALA A 505 -15.69 -19.99 7.38
CA ALA A 505 -14.51 -19.30 7.91
C ALA A 505 -13.80 -18.45 6.85
N MET A 506 -13.85 -18.88 5.58
CA MET A 506 -13.36 -18.09 4.44
C MET A 506 -14.11 -16.78 4.25
N THR A 507 -15.39 -16.68 4.63
CA THR A 507 -16.14 -15.41 4.59
C THR A 507 -15.58 -14.45 5.63
N PHE A 508 -15.40 -14.91 6.88
CA PHE A 508 -14.72 -14.13 7.92
C PHE A 508 -13.33 -13.68 7.47
N LEU A 509 -12.52 -14.58 6.91
CA LEU A 509 -11.16 -14.24 6.50
C LEU A 509 -11.12 -13.17 5.39
N ARG A 510 -12.09 -13.17 4.47
CA ARG A 510 -12.21 -12.10 3.46
C ARG A 510 -12.51 -10.76 4.11
N ASP A 511 -13.45 -10.74 5.04
CA ASP A 511 -13.84 -9.55 5.78
C ASP A 511 -12.69 -9.07 6.70
N TRP A 512 -11.93 -9.99 7.30
CA TRP A 512 -10.72 -9.70 8.06
C TRP A 512 -9.68 -8.94 7.23
N TYR A 513 -9.39 -9.42 6.01
CA TYR A 513 -8.46 -8.73 5.12
C TYR A 513 -9.02 -7.41 4.58
N ARG A 514 -10.35 -7.27 4.41
CA ARG A 514 -10.98 -6.00 4.03
C ARG A 514 -10.74 -4.93 5.10
N VAL A 515 -10.95 -5.24 6.37
CA VAL A 515 -10.66 -4.30 7.47
C VAL A 515 -9.16 -4.06 7.60
N ARG A 516 -8.32 -5.10 7.51
CA ARG A 516 -6.86 -4.94 7.57
C ARG A 516 -6.28 -4.01 6.51
N MET A 517 -6.83 -4.04 5.29
CA MET A 517 -6.36 -3.19 4.19
C MET A 517 -7.09 -1.86 4.10
N GLY A 518 -8.36 -1.80 4.53
CA GLY A 518 -9.25 -0.66 4.31
C GLY A 518 -9.66 0.12 5.56
N SER A 519 -9.43 -0.41 6.76
CA SER A 519 -9.92 0.14 8.04
C SER A 519 -11.41 0.53 7.91
N ASP A 520 -11.78 1.78 8.13
CA ASP A 520 -13.14 2.32 7.96
C ASP A 520 -13.78 2.01 6.60
N LEU A 521 -13.00 2.03 5.50
CA LEU A 521 -13.52 1.69 4.17
C LEU A 521 -13.70 0.18 3.98
N GLY A 522 -12.93 -0.62 4.72
CA GLY A 522 -13.09 -2.07 4.77
C GLY A 522 -14.38 -2.48 5.47
N LEU A 523 -14.76 -1.76 6.52
CA LEU A 523 -15.99 -1.99 7.28
C LEU A 523 -17.26 -1.82 6.43
N ASP A 524 -17.29 -0.86 5.51
CA ASP A 524 -18.43 -0.66 4.59
C ASP A 524 -18.72 -1.87 3.72
N ALA A 525 -17.70 -2.69 3.45
CA ALA A 525 -17.84 -3.90 2.65
C ALA A 525 -18.40 -5.09 3.45
N ILE A 526 -18.67 -4.93 4.76
CA ILE A 526 -19.10 -6.00 5.66
C ILE A 526 -20.52 -5.74 6.15
N SER A 527 -21.37 -6.76 6.04
CA SER A 527 -22.75 -6.68 6.51
C SER A 527 -22.83 -6.63 8.04
N GLY A 528 -23.82 -5.91 8.58
CA GLY A 528 -24.10 -5.88 10.02
C GLY A 528 -24.23 -7.27 10.68
N PRO A 529 -24.95 -8.24 10.07
CA PRO A 529 -25.02 -9.62 10.58
C PRO A 529 -23.65 -10.31 10.67
N HIS A 530 -22.77 -10.14 9.69
CA HIS A 530 -21.42 -10.67 9.76
C HIS A 530 -20.62 -10.03 10.90
N LEU A 531 -20.64 -8.69 11.02
CA LEU A 531 -19.93 -7.99 12.09
C LEU A 531 -20.40 -8.46 13.49
N ALA A 532 -21.71 -8.58 13.69
CA ALA A 532 -22.27 -9.08 14.95
C ALA A 532 -21.81 -10.51 15.25
N ALA A 533 -21.79 -11.37 14.23
CA ALA A 533 -21.30 -12.74 14.36
C ALA A 533 -19.80 -12.81 14.68
N TYR A 534 -18.96 -12.01 13.99
CA TYR A 534 -17.53 -11.98 14.25
C TYR A 534 -17.21 -11.43 15.64
N LYS A 535 -17.95 -10.41 16.08
CA LYS A 535 -17.79 -9.86 17.42
C LYS A 535 -18.15 -10.88 18.50
N TRP A 536 -19.22 -11.64 18.30
CA TRP A 536 -19.58 -12.74 19.20
C TRP A 536 -18.46 -13.78 19.32
N VAL A 537 -17.85 -14.20 18.20
CA VAL A 537 -16.73 -15.14 18.23
C VAL A 537 -15.51 -14.51 18.94
N SER A 538 -15.20 -13.25 18.65
CA SER A 538 -14.13 -12.52 19.32
C SER A 538 -14.33 -12.50 20.85
N ASP A 539 -15.55 -12.22 21.32
CA ASP A 539 -15.87 -12.20 22.75
C ASP A 539 -15.72 -13.57 23.43
N LEU A 540 -15.92 -14.67 22.71
CA LEU A 540 -15.65 -16.02 23.23
C LEU A 540 -14.14 -16.23 23.45
N TYR A 541 -13.31 -15.80 22.51
CA TYR A 541 -11.85 -15.88 22.63
C TYR A 541 -11.32 -14.93 23.71
N ALA A 542 -11.76 -13.67 23.73
CA ALA A 542 -11.29 -12.66 24.68
C ALA A 542 -11.47 -13.10 26.15
N ARG A 543 -12.50 -13.88 26.48
CA ARG A 543 -12.74 -14.42 27.83
C ARG A 543 -11.77 -15.53 28.26
N ARG A 544 -11.02 -16.12 27.32
CA ARG A 544 -10.25 -17.37 27.53
C ARG A 544 -8.82 -17.30 27.02
N ILE A 545 -8.45 -16.31 26.22
CA ILE A 545 -7.16 -16.26 25.53
C ILE A 545 -5.96 -16.35 26.49
N GLU A 546 -6.05 -15.77 27.69
CA GLU A 546 -4.99 -15.81 28.70
C GLU A 546 -4.71 -17.21 29.28
N VAL A 547 -5.68 -18.13 29.18
CA VAL A 547 -5.53 -19.52 29.66
C VAL A 547 -5.31 -20.52 28.53
N MET A 548 -5.26 -20.07 27.28
CA MET A 548 -4.98 -20.92 26.13
C MET A 548 -3.48 -21.25 26.08
N GLU A 549 -3.16 -22.50 25.71
CA GLU A 549 -1.77 -22.93 25.58
C GLU A 549 -1.07 -22.19 24.44
N THR A 550 0.12 -21.66 24.69
CA THR A 550 0.91 -20.96 23.69
C THR A 550 1.27 -21.88 22.51
N GLY A 551 1.02 -21.42 21.28
CA GLY A 551 1.21 -22.18 20.05
C GLY A 551 0.04 -23.11 19.69
N SER A 552 -1.03 -23.14 20.51
CA SER A 552 -2.24 -23.89 20.17
C SER A 552 -3.05 -23.21 19.06
N MET A 553 -3.89 -23.99 18.37
CA MET A 553 -4.82 -23.45 17.39
C MET A 553 -5.83 -22.48 18.03
N GLN A 554 -6.23 -22.73 19.28
CA GLN A 554 -7.09 -21.82 20.03
C GLN A 554 -6.46 -20.44 20.20
N GLU A 555 -5.20 -20.40 20.68
CA GLU A 555 -4.50 -19.12 20.86
C GLU A 555 -4.34 -18.39 19.52
N ALA A 556 -3.97 -19.12 18.45
CA ALA A 556 -3.79 -18.52 17.13
C ALA A 556 -5.07 -17.88 16.58
N PHE A 557 -6.22 -18.57 16.65
CA PHE A 557 -7.50 -17.97 16.25
C PHE A 557 -7.92 -16.83 17.19
N GLY A 558 -7.67 -16.97 18.50
CA GLY A 558 -7.91 -15.89 19.45
C GLY A 558 -7.15 -14.62 19.07
N LYS A 559 -5.88 -14.75 18.69
CA LYS A 559 -5.07 -13.63 18.18
C LYS A 559 -5.58 -13.09 16.84
N ILE A 560 -6.07 -13.93 15.93
CA ILE A 560 -6.69 -13.47 14.67
C ILE A 560 -7.92 -12.59 14.95
N PHE A 561 -8.79 -12.99 15.88
CA PHE A 561 -9.94 -12.18 16.29
C PHE A 561 -9.53 -10.94 17.09
N GLN A 562 -8.47 -11.03 17.91
CA GLN A 562 -7.91 -9.87 18.59
C GLN A 562 -7.38 -8.83 17.60
N MET A 563 -6.64 -9.26 16.56
CA MET A 563 -6.20 -8.38 15.47
C MET A 563 -7.40 -7.75 14.76
N PHE A 564 -8.44 -8.53 14.48
CA PHE A 564 -9.68 -8.01 13.89
C PHE A 564 -10.31 -6.90 14.73
N ASP A 565 -10.48 -7.14 16.04
CA ASP A 565 -11.02 -6.15 16.96
C ASP A 565 -10.14 -4.89 17.04
N ARG A 566 -8.81 -5.03 16.94
CA ARG A 566 -7.89 -3.89 16.85
C ARG A 566 -8.13 -3.08 15.59
N PHE A 567 -8.19 -3.72 14.42
CA PHE A 567 -8.44 -3.02 13.16
C PHE A 567 -9.81 -2.31 13.13
N MET A 568 -10.84 -2.91 13.75
CA MET A 568 -12.16 -2.29 13.85
C MET A 568 -12.23 -1.12 14.84
N SER A 569 -11.33 -1.08 15.82
CA SER A 569 -11.29 -0.05 16.87
C SER A 569 -10.09 0.90 16.74
N GLY A 570 -9.41 0.85 15.59
CA GLY A 570 -8.33 1.73 15.20
C GLY A 570 -8.76 3.20 15.14
N LEU A 571 -7.79 4.07 14.87
CA LEU A 571 -8.11 5.48 14.72
C LEU A 571 -8.91 5.72 13.42
N PRO A 572 -9.72 6.80 13.36
CA PRO A 572 -10.45 7.15 12.14
C PRO A 572 -9.51 7.27 10.94
N SER A 573 -9.92 6.70 9.81
CA SER A 573 -9.15 6.67 8.57
C SER A 573 -9.93 7.13 7.35
N ARG A 574 -11.25 7.32 7.46
CA ARG A 574 -12.09 7.90 6.39
C ARG A 574 -12.07 9.42 6.38
N ASN A 575 -12.89 10.04 7.23
CA ASN A 575 -13.06 11.48 7.32
C ASN A 575 -12.83 11.89 8.78
N PHE A 576 -11.82 12.72 9.00
CA PHE A 576 -11.41 13.07 10.35
C PHE A 576 -10.59 14.36 10.38
N ALA A 577 -10.53 14.97 11.55
CA ALA A 577 -9.72 16.14 11.83
C ALA A 577 -8.63 15.81 12.86
N ILE A 578 -7.42 16.30 12.62
CA ILE A 578 -6.32 16.30 13.59
C ILE A 578 -6.13 17.72 14.12
N ASP A 579 -6.11 17.89 15.44
CA ASP A 579 -5.66 19.11 16.10
C ASP A 579 -4.14 19.07 16.23
N LEU A 580 -3.44 19.93 15.49
CA LEU A 580 -1.98 19.98 15.43
C LEU A 580 -1.34 20.57 16.69
N THR A 581 -2.13 21.14 17.60
CA THR A 581 -1.66 21.66 18.90
C THR A 581 -1.77 20.59 19.98
N THR A 582 -2.92 19.92 20.08
CA THR A 582 -3.19 18.95 21.16
C THR A 582 -2.87 17.51 20.76
N GLY A 583 -2.79 17.23 19.46
CA GLY A 583 -2.67 15.89 18.90
C GLY A 583 -3.93 15.04 19.10
N LYS A 584 -5.09 15.67 19.27
CA LYS A 584 -6.37 14.95 19.30
C LYS A 584 -6.84 14.68 17.87
N ILE A 585 -7.50 13.56 17.68
CA ILE A 585 -8.15 13.16 16.44
C ILE A 585 -9.65 13.04 16.68
N HIS A 586 -10.43 13.52 15.73
CA HIS A 586 -11.89 13.54 15.79
C HIS A 586 -12.45 13.02 14.46
N PRO A 587 -13.35 12.02 14.45
CA PRO A 587 -14.13 11.71 13.26
C PRO A 587 -14.92 12.96 12.83
N SER A 588 -14.99 13.21 11.52
CA SER A 588 -15.69 14.36 10.92
C SER A 588 -17.06 13.99 10.39
#